data_AF-A0A3C0SJL2-F1
#
_entry.id   AF-A0A3C0SJL2-F1
#
_cell.length_a   1.000
_cell.length_b   1.000
_cell.length_c   1.000
_cell.angle_alpha   90.00
_cell.angle_beta   90.00
_cell.angle_gamma   90.00
#
_symmetry.space_group_name_H-M   'P 1'
#
loop_
_entity.id
_entity.type
_entity.pdbx_description
1 polymer ?
#
loop_
_entity_poly.entity_id
_entity_poly.type
_entity_poly.pdbx_seq_one_letter_code
_entity_poly.pdbx_strand_id
1 'polypeptide(L)'
;MDLGTTNSVVAVLEGGQPTVIPNAEGSRTTPSVVGFTKDGERLVGILAKRQAVLNPRGTVSSIKRFMGRNFEEVAEEMKIVPYTVGKGSNDSVRVEVEGKQYA
;
A
#
# COMPACT_ATOMS: atom_id res chain seq x y z
N MET A 1 -0.63 12.91 9.93
CA MET A 1 -0.42 12.20 8.65
C MET A 1 -1.77 11.68 8.17
N ASP A 2 -2.07 11.86 6.90
CA ASP A 2 -3.22 11.23 6.24
C ASP A 2 -2.74 10.00 5.47
N LEU A 3 -3.33 8.84 5.79
CA LEU A 3 -3.01 7.55 5.18
C LEU A 3 -4.20 7.11 4.33
N GLY A 4 -4.39 7.71 3.15
CA GLY A 4 -5.52 7.40 2.28
C GLY A 4 -5.38 6.08 1.52
N THR A 5 -6.49 5.57 0.98
CA THR A 5 -6.51 4.33 0.19
C THR A 5 -5.70 4.45 -1.11
N THR A 6 -5.69 5.63 -1.72
CA THR A 6 -5.04 5.89 -3.01
C THR A 6 -3.78 6.73 -2.87
N ASN A 7 -3.82 7.76 -2.03
CA ASN A 7 -2.70 8.65 -1.78
C ASN A 7 -2.60 8.93 -0.28
N SER A 8 -1.39 9.24 0.18
CA SER A 8 -1.07 9.64 1.53
C SER A 8 -0.36 10.98 1.54
N VAL A 9 -0.49 11.71 2.66
CA VAL A 9 0.05 13.06 2.85
C VAL A 9 0.61 13.19 4.26
N VAL A 10 1.73 13.90 4.39
CA VAL A 10 2.29 14.31 5.67
C VAL A 10 2.37 15.83 5.72
N ALA A 11 2.03 16.39 6.88
CA ALA A 11 2.07 17.80 7.16
C ALA A 11 2.62 18.03 8.56
N VAL A 12 3.24 19.19 8.77
CA VAL A 12 3.79 19.67 10.04
C VAL A 12 3.27 21.07 10.33
N LEU A 13 3.44 21.54 11.56
CA LEU A 13 3.16 22.94 11.91
C LEU A 13 4.44 23.75 11.78
N GLU A 14 4.44 24.75 10.89
CA GLU A 14 5.52 25.72 10.71
C GLU A 14 4.98 27.11 10.97
N GLY A 15 5.55 27.84 11.94
CA GLY A 15 5.09 29.19 12.27
C GLY A 15 3.62 29.27 12.71
N GLY A 16 3.07 28.19 13.28
CA GLY A 16 1.66 28.09 13.67
C GLY A 16 0.69 27.79 12.53
N GLN A 17 1.18 27.59 11.30
CA GLN A 17 0.37 27.21 10.14
C GLN A 17 0.67 25.76 9.70
N PRO A 18 -0.34 24.98 9.28
CA PRO A 18 -0.11 23.64 8.75
C PRO A 18 0.53 23.70 7.35
N THR A 19 1.72 23.13 7.20
CA THR A 19 2.45 23.02 5.93
C THR A 19 2.58 21.56 5.51
N VAL A 20 2.25 21.26 4.25
CA VAL A 20 2.44 19.93 3.65
C VAL A 20 3.89 19.73 3.23
N ILE A 21 4.50 18.61 3.62
CA ILE A 21 5.88 18.27 3.26
C ILE A 21 5.87 17.53 1.90
N PRO A 22 6.63 17.98 0.89
CA PRO A 22 6.82 17.23 -0.35
C PRO A 22 7.64 15.95 -0.09
N ASN A 23 7.30 14.87 -0.80
CA ASN A 23 8.08 13.64 -0.77
C ASN A 23 9.42 13.79 -1.53
N ALA A 24 10.23 12.73 -1.54
CA ALA A 24 11.54 12.73 -2.21
C ALA A 24 11.45 13.01 -3.72
N GLU A 25 10.29 12.75 -4.33
CA GLU A 25 9.99 13.01 -5.74
C GLU A 25 9.39 14.40 -5.98
N GLY A 26 9.31 15.26 -4.96
CA GLY A 26 8.83 16.64 -5.03
C GLY A 26 7.29 16.78 -5.03
N SER A 27 6.55 15.69 -4.90
CA SER A 27 5.08 15.70 -4.85
C SER A 27 4.57 15.91 -3.42
N ARG A 28 3.50 16.68 -3.26
CA ARG A 28 2.81 16.88 -1.98
C ARG A 28 1.92 15.69 -1.57
N THR A 29 1.74 14.73 -2.46
CA THR A 29 1.02 13.48 -2.19
C THR A 29 1.87 12.29 -2.65
N THR A 30 1.79 11.18 -1.92
CA THR A 30 2.48 9.93 -2.26
C THR A 30 1.45 8.85 -2.55
N PRO A 31 1.51 8.15 -3.69
CA PRO A 31 0.63 7.00 -3.93
C PRO A 31 0.74 5.96 -2.81
N SER A 32 -0.39 5.48 -2.31
CA SER A 32 -0.47 4.43 -1.29
C SER A 32 -0.24 3.06 -1.91
N VAL A 33 0.97 2.85 -2.44
CA VAL A 33 1.38 1.67 -3.21
C VAL A 33 2.76 1.22 -2.74
N VAL A 34 2.90 -0.08 -2.53
CA VAL A 34 4.18 -0.74 -2.21
C VAL A 34 4.45 -1.82 -3.25
N GLY A 35 5.64 -1.86 -3.80
CA GLY A 35 6.05 -2.86 -4.78
C GLY A 35 7.30 -3.60 -4.33
N PHE A 36 7.35 -4.89 -4.61
CA PHE A 36 8.46 -5.78 -4.27
C PHE A 36 9.19 -6.17 -5.54
N THR A 37 10.50 -5.90 -5.59
CA THR A 37 11.34 -6.36 -6.69
C THR A 37 11.77 -7.80 -6.46
N LYS A 38 12.17 -8.50 -7.53
CA LYS A 38 12.67 -9.87 -7.46
C LYS A 38 13.92 -10.03 -6.60
N ASP A 39 14.67 -8.93 -6.43
CA ASP A 39 15.89 -8.88 -5.63
C ASP A 39 15.59 -8.60 -4.15
N GLY A 40 14.30 -8.51 -3.77
CA GLY A 40 13.83 -8.28 -2.41
C GLY A 40 13.77 -6.81 -1.97
N GLU A 41 13.98 -5.86 -2.89
CA GLU A 41 13.86 -4.43 -2.60
C GLU A 41 12.39 -4.02 -2.50
N ARG A 42 12.11 -3.07 -1.61
CA ARG A 42 10.78 -2.46 -1.44
C ARG A 42 10.75 -1.08 -2.07
N LEU A 43 9.96 -0.93 -3.12
CA LEU A 43 9.61 0.34 -3.73
C LEU A 43 8.32 0.89 -3.10
N VAL A 44 8.25 2.21 -2.92
CA VAL A 44 7.07 2.89 -2.35
C VAL A 44 6.66 4.05 -3.24
N GLY A 45 5.37 4.40 -3.25
CA GLY A 45 4.90 5.61 -3.90
C GLY A 45 4.90 5.50 -5.42
N ILE A 46 5.46 6.51 -6.09
CA ILE A 46 5.40 6.59 -7.56
C ILE A 46 6.22 5.50 -8.24
N LEU A 47 7.34 5.07 -7.65
CA LEU A 47 8.17 4.00 -8.18
C LEU A 47 7.41 2.67 -8.17
N ALA A 48 6.75 2.35 -7.06
CA ALA A 48 5.89 1.18 -6.96
C ALA A 48 4.72 1.24 -7.96
N LYS A 49 4.06 2.40 -8.08
CA LYS A 49 2.95 2.59 -9.02
C LYS A 49 3.37 2.39 -10.48
N ARG A 50 4.58 2.82 -10.87
CA ARG A 50 5.08 2.67 -12.24
C ARG A 50 5.30 1.21 -12.63
N GLN A 51 5.82 0.39 -11.71
CA GLN A 51 6.05 -1.03 -11.99
C GLN A 51 4.78 -1.89 -11.93
N ALA A 52 3.67 -1.38 -11.38
CA ALA A 52 2.45 -2.16 -11.18
C ALA A 52 1.92 -2.85 -12.45
N VAL A 53 2.15 -2.25 -13.62
CA VAL A 53 1.76 -2.83 -14.92
C VAL A 53 2.63 -4.05 -15.28
N LEU A 54 3.93 -4.01 -14.97
CA LEU A 54 4.88 -5.08 -15.29
C LEU A 54 4.94 -6.16 -14.21
N ASN A 55 4.69 -5.79 -12.96
CA ASN A 55 4.71 -6.67 -11.79
C ASN A 55 3.44 -6.50 -10.93
N PRO A 56 2.26 -6.89 -11.46
CA PRO A 56 0.99 -6.66 -10.77
C PRO A 56 0.83 -7.51 -9.50
N ARG A 57 1.35 -8.74 -9.48
CA ARG A 57 1.29 -9.62 -8.30
C ARG A 57 2.25 -9.19 -7.18
N GLY A 58 3.41 -8.62 -7.54
CA GLY A 58 4.36 -8.06 -6.59
C GLY A 58 4.10 -6.62 -6.20
N THR A 59 2.98 -6.01 -6.63
CA THR A 59 2.64 -4.63 -6.31
C THR A 59 1.31 -4.53 -5.57
N VAL A 60 1.36 -4.04 -4.33
CA VAL A 60 0.24 -3.92 -3.41
C VAL A 60 -0.30 -2.50 -3.44
N SER A 61 -1.59 -2.37 -3.75
CA SER A 61 -2.34 -1.11 -3.72
C SER A 61 -3.71 -1.33 -3.07
N SER A 62 -4.40 -0.25 -2.69
CA SER A 62 -5.72 -0.32 -2.03
C SER A 62 -5.75 -1.11 -0.73
N ILE A 63 -4.60 -1.28 -0.06
CA ILE A 63 -4.48 -2.12 1.14
C ILE A 63 -5.41 -1.67 2.28
N LYS A 64 -5.71 -0.36 2.35
CA LYS A 64 -6.63 0.23 3.34
C LYS A 64 -8.04 -0.39 3.31
N ARG A 65 -8.43 -1.04 2.21
CA ARG A 65 -9.72 -1.77 2.10
C ARG A 65 -9.77 -3.05 2.94
N PHE A 66 -8.61 -3.59 3.30
CA PHE A 66 -8.45 -4.85 4.03
C PHE A 66 -8.07 -4.63 5.50
N MET A 67 -7.48 -3.48 5.83
CA MET A 67 -7.01 -3.20 7.19
C MET A 67 -8.15 -3.26 8.20
N GLY A 68 -7.92 -4.01 9.28
CA GLY A 68 -8.89 -4.17 10.37
C GLY A 68 -10.10 -5.04 10.04
N ARG A 69 -10.11 -5.72 8.89
CA ARG A 69 -11.16 -6.65 8.49
C ARG A 69 -10.71 -8.10 8.66
N ASN A 70 -11.70 -8.96 8.81
CA ASN A 70 -11.50 -10.39 8.84
C ASN A 70 -11.41 -10.95 7.41
N PHE A 71 -10.67 -12.03 7.23
CA PHE A 71 -10.42 -12.63 5.91
C PHE A 71 -11.72 -13.09 5.23
N GLU A 72 -12.68 -13.57 6.01
CA GLU A 72 -13.97 -14.04 5.50
C GLU A 72 -14.85 -12.88 4.98
N GLU A 73 -14.58 -11.65 5.39
CA GLU A 73 -15.39 -10.47 5.05
C GLU A 73 -14.93 -9.77 3.77
N VAL A 74 -13.75 -10.08 3.23
CA VAL A 74 -13.10 -9.29 2.15
C VAL A 74 -13.17 -9.94 0.78
N ALA A 75 -14.08 -10.91 0.58
CA ALA A 75 -14.20 -11.69 -0.64
C ALA A 75 -14.42 -10.83 -1.90
N GLU A 76 -15.18 -9.74 -1.80
CA GLU A 76 -15.41 -8.83 -2.93
C GLU A 76 -14.17 -7.98 -3.24
N GLU A 77 -13.47 -7.49 -2.22
CA GLU A 77 -12.22 -6.74 -2.40
C GLU A 77 -11.10 -7.61 -2.99
N MET A 78 -11.06 -8.90 -2.65
CA MET A 78 -10.10 -9.84 -3.22
C MET A 78 -10.25 -9.97 -4.75
N LYS A 79 -11.45 -9.80 -5.31
CA LYS A 79 -11.70 -9.94 -6.75
C LYS A 79 -11.14 -8.77 -7.57
N ILE A 80 -10.93 -7.62 -6.94
CA ILE A 80 -10.56 -6.37 -7.62
C ILE A 80 -9.07 -6.04 -7.48
N VAL A 81 -8.29 -6.89 -6.81
CA VAL A 81 -6.85 -6.70 -6.64
C VAL A 81 -6.06 -7.81 -7.35
N PRO A 82 -4.90 -7.49 -7.96
CA PRO A 82 -4.12 -8.47 -8.71
C PRO A 82 -3.16 -9.32 -7.86
N TYR A 83 -2.93 -8.94 -6.60
CA TYR A 83 -2.04 -9.62 -5.67
C TYR A 83 -2.80 -10.63 -4.81
N THR A 84 -2.07 -11.58 -4.22
CA THR A 84 -2.67 -12.62 -3.38
C THR A 84 -2.98 -12.08 -2.01
N VAL A 85 -4.22 -12.30 -1.57
CA VAL A 85 -4.69 -12.05 -0.21
C VAL A 85 -4.86 -13.39 0.48
N GLY A 86 -4.24 -13.57 1.64
CA GLY A 86 -4.24 -14.81 2.41
C GLY A 86 -4.81 -14.64 3.81
N LYS A 87 -5.22 -15.76 4.42
CA LYS A 87 -5.69 -15.82 5.80
C LYS A 87 -4.50 -15.98 6.74
N GLY A 88 -4.34 -15.04 7.68
CA GLY A 88 -3.38 -15.13 8.77
C GLY A 88 -3.97 -15.72 10.05
N SER A 89 -3.21 -15.63 11.15
CA SER A 89 -3.68 -15.96 12.49
C SER A 89 -4.90 -15.12 12.89
N ASN A 90 -5.82 -15.66 13.69
CA ASN A 90 -7.01 -14.97 14.19
C ASN A 90 -7.86 -14.33 13.07
N ASP A 91 -7.93 -15.00 11.91
CA ASP A 91 -8.69 -14.54 10.74
C ASP A 91 -8.25 -13.19 10.16
N SER A 92 -7.05 -12.71 10.51
CA SER A 92 -6.51 -11.47 9.96
C SER A 92 -6.24 -11.58 8.46
N VAL A 93 -6.53 -10.53 7.71
CA VAL A 93 -6.09 -10.44 6.31
C VAL A 93 -4.57 -10.27 6.23
N ARG A 94 -3.92 -11.03 5.35
CA ARG A 94 -2.49 -10.91 5.01
C ARG A 94 -2.34 -10.75 3.51
N VAL A 95 -1.26 -10.12 3.09
CA VAL A 95 -0.87 -10.08 1.68
C VAL A 95 0.29 -11.03 1.45
N GLU A 96 0.20 -11.84 0.40
CA GLU A 96 1.27 -12.77 0.04
C GLU A 96 2.02 -12.27 -1.20
N VAL A 97 3.33 -12.09 -1.06
CA VAL A 97 4.22 -11.71 -2.16
C VAL A 97 5.45 -12.61 -2.11
N GLU A 98 5.74 -13.30 -3.22
CA GLU A 98 6.89 -14.21 -3.36
C GLU A 98 7.00 -15.24 -2.22
N GLY A 99 5.87 -15.82 -1.80
CA GLY A 99 5.81 -16.84 -0.74
C GLY A 99 6.01 -16.30 0.68
N LYS A 100 6.08 -14.97 0.85
CA LYS A 100 6.12 -14.31 2.16
C LYS A 100 4.80 -13.62 2.45
N GLN A 101 4.30 -13.79 3.68
CA GLN A 101 3.12 -13.09 4.16
C GLN A 101 3.49 -11.78 4.86
N TYR A 102 2.75 -10.72 4.55
CA TYR A 102 2.89 -9.38 5.11
C TYR A 102 1.62 -8.97 5.85
N ALA A 103 1.82 -8.16 6.90
CA ALA A 103 0.80 -7.54 7.74
C ALA A 103 0.42 -6.15 7.22
#